data_AF-A0A8T1BT07-F1
#
_entry.id   AF-A0A8T1BT07-F1
#
_cell.length_a   1.000
_cell.length_b   1.000
_cell.length_c   1.000
_cell.angle_alpha   90.00
_cell.angle_beta   90.00
_cell.angle_gamma   90.00
#
_symmetry.space_group_name_H-M   'P 1'
#
loop_
_entity.id
_entity.type
_entity.pdbx_description
1 polymer ?
#
loop_
_entity_poly.entity_id
_entity_poly.type
_entity_poly.pdbx_seq_one_letter_code
_entity_poly.pdbx_strand_id
1 'polypeptide(L)'
;MNSCALSPPNSSRLSDTVIGAVMQRPTWKPRGNSSDCVDNVPDNERNAANSYEQQSRRHTYRYAPYQERDEDYPSKGPTKMPAKTSKNTVLSSSIAELIGHTDLPSGRRRISCLSSDIKTVKSIIASIQGGDHHITTELQQAIVAEALKKKIRHRERCRINQARYRQRQMLVETEIEDAIAKLRTEIEDLQTNCKGSVRLQTTPTSWALASEYFRQFNYYLSSPGTLYKMASTFLHEIMAPDVTDGSLFGVDAQLENWRLLALYFGDVRVDLKGLRTPTTDTLIAGTVTSVTITNNTLRRAFPHLNSDGVGGTKGGAWSPLAAKVLGKRLVMHGSVFFCWDCATDKVVSLHSQADMITPMLNLLGSLEDVSCAFYKARVTPDCRLVTDG
;
A
#
# COMPACT_ATOMS: atom_id res chain seq x y z
N MET A 1 -6.82 27.33 -53.47
CA MET A 1 -8.15 26.93 -52.98
C MET A 1 -8.19 25.41 -52.95
N ASN A 2 -8.25 24.84 -51.75
CA ASN A 2 -8.79 23.52 -51.38
C ASN A 2 -8.49 23.34 -49.89
N SER A 3 -9.45 23.72 -49.07
CA SER A 3 -9.44 23.64 -47.61
C SER A 3 -9.79 22.23 -47.16
N CYS A 4 -8.87 21.54 -46.48
CA CYS A 4 -9.16 20.29 -45.80
C CYS A 4 -9.33 20.57 -44.30
N ALA A 5 -10.56 20.45 -43.80
CA ALA A 5 -10.90 20.61 -42.40
C ALA A 5 -10.54 19.33 -41.64
N LEU A 6 -9.64 19.44 -40.65
CA LEU A 6 -9.33 18.36 -39.72
C LEU A 6 -10.44 18.29 -38.66
N SER A 7 -11.09 17.14 -38.54
CA SER A 7 -11.93 16.78 -37.38
C SER A 7 -11.09 15.98 -36.37
N PRO A 8 -11.30 16.17 -35.05
CA PRO A 8 -10.53 15.48 -34.02
C PRO A 8 -10.90 13.99 -33.89
N PRO A 9 -9.96 13.13 -33.47
CA PRO A 9 -10.18 11.68 -33.35
C PRO A 9 -10.86 11.39 -32.01
N ASN A 10 -12.17 11.58 -31.92
CA ASN A 10 -13.02 10.92 -30.93
C ASN A 10 -14.49 11.13 -31.31
N SER A 11 -14.96 10.36 -32.29
CA SER A 11 -16.38 10.24 -32.61
C SER A 11 -16.77 8.76 -32.74
N SER A 12 -16.51 7.98 -31.69
CA SER A 12 -17.15 6.69 -31.50
C SER A 12 -18.48 6.93 -30.78
N ARG A 13 -19.58 6.92 -31.56
CA ARG A 13 -20.93 6.74 -31.03
C ARG A 13 -20.97 5.40 -30.29
N LEU A 14 -21.04 5.45 -28.97
CA LEU A 14 -21.42 4.29 -28.16
C LEU A 14 -22.90 4.01 -28.43
N SER A 15 -23.20 2.81 -28.90
CA SER A 15 -24.57 2.30 -28.96
C SER A 15 -25.06 2.00 -27.54
N ASP A 16 -26.26 2.47 -27.21
CA ASP A 16 -26.96 2.28 -25.92
C ASP A 16 -27.43 0.83 -25.70
N THR A 17 -26.55 -0.16 -25.83
CA THR A 17 -26.92 -1.59 -25.74
C THR A 17 -26.14 -2.37 -24.68
N VAL A 18 -25.29 -1.73 -23.88
CA VAL A 18 -24.62 -2.40 -22.74
C VAL A 18 -24.71 -1.57 -21.46
N ILE A 19 -25.90 -1.00 -21.20
CA ILE A 19 -26.29 -0.55 -19.86
C ILE A 19 -27.48 -1.42 -19.43
N GLY A 20 -27.17 -2.65 -19.01
CA GLY A 20 -28.22 -3.63 -18.70
C GLY A 20 -27.76 -4.81 -17.86
N ALA A 21 -26.66 -4.72 -17.10
CA ALA A 21 -26.30 -5.70 -16.08
C ALA A 21 -25.18 -5.20 -15.15
N VAL A 22 -25.37 -4.05 -14.50
CA VAL A 22 -24.56 -3.69 -13.32
C VAL A 22 -25.47 -3.74 -12.10
N MET A 23 -25.50 -4.90 -11.43
CA MET A 23 -26.04 -5.01 -10.08
C MET A 23 -25.12 -4.23 -9.13
N GLN A 24 -25.56 -3.05 -8.72
CA GLN A 24 -24.91 -2.30 -7.64
C GLN A 24 -24.97 -3.12 -6.35
N ARG A 25 -23.82 -3.34 -5.71
CA ARG A 25 -23.77 -3.93 -4.35
C ARG A 25 -24.52 -3.00 -3.39
N PRO A 26 -25.48 -3.50 -2.59
CA PRO A 26 -26.11 -2.67 -1.58
C PRO A 26 -25.10 -2.38 -0.47
N THR A 27 -24.94 -1.09 -0.18
CA THR A 27 -24.20 -0.56 0.95
C THR A 27 -24.79 -1.10 2.26
N TRP A 28 -23.95 -1.76 3.05
CA TRP A 28 -24.27 -2.16 4.42
C TRP A 28 -24.48 -0.91 5.28
N LYS A 29 -25.74 -0.62 5.65
CA LYS A 29 -26.07 0.33 6.73
C LYS A 29 -26.28 -0.44 8.04
N PRO A 30 -25.66 -0.05 9.16
CA PRO A 30 -26.04 -0.59 10.46
C PRO A 30 -27.40 0.00 10.87
N ARG A 31 -28.36 -0.88 11.15
CA ARG A 31 -29.70 -0.54 11.65
C ARG A 31 -29.60 -0.33 13.17
N GLY A 32 -29.55 0.93 13.62
CA GLY A 32 -29.92 1.32 14.97
C GLY A 32 -31.36 1.81 14.95
N ASN A 33 -32.25 1.18 15.73
CA ASN A 33 -33.62 1.65 15.91
C ASN A 33 -33.66 2.74 17.00
N SER A 34 -34.46 3.76 16.70
CA SER A 34 -34.85 4.91 17.52
C SER A 34 -35.94 4.57 18.54
N SER A 35 -36.00 5.36 19.62
CA SER A 35 -37.25 5.85 20.19
C SER A 35 -37.04 7.24 20.83
N ASP A 36 -37.60 8.25 20.15
CA ASP A 36 -38.33 9.46 20.60
C ASP A 36 -37.79 10.31 21.79
N CYS A 37 -37.31 11.54 21.52
CA CYS A 37 -37.99 12.86 21.59
C CYS A 37 -38.04 13.41 23.04
N VAL A 38 -37.53 14.60 23.38
CA VAL A 38 -38.07 15.93 23.06
C VAL A 38 -37.10 17.06 23.55
N ASP A 39 -36.97 18.12 22.74
CA ASP A 39 -36.67 19.56 23.00
C ASP A 39 -35.25 20.21 23.14
N ASN A 40 -35.01 21.11 22.16
CA ASN A 40 -34.49 22.50 22.20
C ASN A 40 -33.00 22.86 22.42
N VAL A 41 -32.23 22.98 21.32
CA VAL A 41 -31.54 24.19 20.73
C VAL A 41 -31.19 25.40 21.65
N PRO A 42 -30.07 26.16 21.48
CA PRO A 42 -28.70 25.83 21.06
C PRO A 42 -27.54 26.54 21.84
N ASP A 43 -26.33 26.02 21.62
CA ASP A 43 -25.01 26.64 21.41
C ASP A 43 -24.58 27.95 22.11
N ASN A 44 -23.47 27.84 22.86
CA ASN A 44 -22.37 28.79 22.65
C ASN A 44 -20.98 28.16 22.93
N GLU A 45 -20.03 28.62 22.13
CA GLU A 45 -18.59 28.78 22.43
C GLU A 45 -17.59 27.61 22.36
N ARG A 46 -16.87 27.63 21.24
CA ARG A 46 -15.42 27.94 21.13
C ARG A 46 -14.38 26.95 21.66
N ASN A 47 -13.33 26.86 20.83
CA ASN A 47 -11.95 26.49 21.11
C ASN A 47 -11.67 24.98 21.21
N ALA A 48 -10.53 24.45 20.80
CA ALA A 48 -9.39 24.87 19.99
C ALA A 48 -8.48 23.62 19.92
N ALA A 49 -7.49 23.68 19.04
CA ALA A 49 -6.24 22.93 19.13
C ALA A 49 -6.24 21.44 18.72
N ASN A 50 -5.69 21.27 17.52
CA ASN A 50 -4.75 20.21 17.16
C ASN A 50 -3.84 19.77 18.31
N SER A 51 -3.69 18.45 18.46
CA SER A 51 -2.43 17.84 18.88
C SER A 51 -2.29 16.49 18.19
N TYR A 52 -1.40 16.44 17.21
CA TYR A 52 -0.86 15.21 16.66
C TYR A 52 0.08 14.61 17.70
N GLU A 53 -0.32 13.52 18.35
CA GLU A 53 0.62 12.62 19.01
C GLU A 53 0.51 11.21 18.42
N GLN A 54 1.65 10.78 17.89
CA GLN A 54 2.06 9.42 17.53
C GLN A 54 1.34 8.32 18.33
N GLN A 55 0.47 7.57 17.68
CA GLN A 55 0.01 6.29 18.23
C GLN A 55 0.97 5.16 17.87
N SER A 56 1.66 4.74 18.94
CA SER A 56 2.50 3.57 19.06
C SER A 56 1.85 2.29 18.52
N ARG A 57 2.60 1.58 17.65
CA ARG A 57 2.30 0.23 17.17
C ARG A 57 2.05 -0.70 18.36
N ARG A 58 0.84 -1.25 18.48
CA ARG A 58 0.56 -2.35 19.41
C ARG A 58 0.81 -3.69 18.72
N HIS A 59 1.92 -4.32 19.08
CA HIS A 59 2.16 -5.74 18.89
C HIS A 59 1.08 -6.55 19.60
N THR A 60 0.32 -7.36 18.86
CA THR A 60 -0.54 -8.40 19.42
C THR A 60 0.24 -9.71 19.50
N TYR A 61 0.36 -10.23 20.72
CA TYR A 61 1.06 -11.45 21.08
C TYR A 61 0.51 -12.68 20.32
N ARG A 62 1.42 -13.41 19.67
CA ARG A 62 1.26 -14.83 19.31
C ARG A 62 1.17 -15.66 20.59
N TYR A 63 0.17 -16.52 20.73
CA TYR A 63 0.21 -17.62 21.69
C TYR A 63 0.82 -18.85 21.03
N ALA A 64 1.90 -19.37 21.62
CA ALA A 64 2.51 -20.65 21.28
C ALA A 64 1.76 -21.82 21.97
N PRO A 65 1.72 -23.03 21.38
CA PRO A 65 1.08 -24.19 21.99
C PRO A 65 2.00 -24.85 23.03
N TYR A 66 1.46 -25.18 24.20
CA TYR A 66 2.14 -25.96 25.24
C TYR A 66 2.15 -27.45 24.87
N GLN A 67 3.33 -28.08 24.89
CA GLN A 67 3.55 -29.53 24.86
C GLN A 67 3.46 -30.10 26.29
N GLU A 68 2.67 -31.17 26.47
CA GLU A 68 2.66 -32.00 27.67
C GLU A 68 3.96 -32.85 27.76
N ARG A 69 4.50 -32.99 28.97
CA ARG A 69 5.42 -34.08 29.32
C ARG A 69 4.79 -34.92 30.44
N ASP A 70 4.68 -36.21 30.17
CA ASP A 70 4.45 -37.29 31.13
C ASP A 70 5.59 -37.38 32.14
N GLU A 71 5.28 -37.61 33.43
CA GLU A 71 6.16 -38.15 34.47
C GLU A 71 5.29 -38.78 35.58
N ASP A 72 5.77 -39.87 36.18
CA ASP A 72 5.00 -40.98 36.77
C ASP A 72 5.24 -41.11 38.30
N TYR A 73 4.18 -41.41 39.09
CA TYR A 73 4.08 -41.93 40.49
C TYR A 73 4.66 -41.16 41.73
N PRO A 74 4.31 -41.50 43.02
CA PRO A 74 3.20 -42.29 43.58
C PRO A 74 2.42 -41.67 44.80
N SER A 75 1.32 -42.36 45.14
CA SER A 75 0.35 -42.27 46.26
C SER A 75 0.85 -41.98 47.71
N LYS A 76 0.03 -41.26 48.50
CA LYS A 76 -0.40 -41.58 49.90
C LYS A 76 -1.50 -40.62 50.42
N GLY A 77 -2.61 -41.15 50.96
CA GLY A 77 -3.62 -40.41 51.77
C GLY A 77 -3.14 -40.18 53.23
N PRO A 78 -3.98 -39.77 54.23
CA PRO A 78 -5.45 -39.71 54.33
C PRO A 78 -5.98 -38.30 54.80
N THR A 79 -7.27 -37.96 54.87
CA THR A 79 -8.21 -38.27 55.97
C THR A 79 -9.55 -37.53 55.73
N LYS A 80 -10.67 -38.23 55.93
CA LYS A 80 -12.05 -37.70 55.92
C LYS A 80 -12.42 -37.05 57.26
N MET A 81 -13.22 -35.99 57.26
CA MET A 81 -14.40 -35.80 58.14
C MET A 81 -15.37 -34.77 57.51
N PRO A 82 -16.69 -34.80 57.85
CA PRO A 82 -17.76 -34.47 56.93
C PRO A 82 -18.36 -33.06 57.15
N ALA A 83 -18.82 -32.41 56.07
CA ALA A 83 -19.65 -31.22 56.15
C ALA A 83 -21.09 -31.53 55.72
N LYS A 84 -21.99 -31.28 56.68
CA LYS A 84 -23.46 -31.39 56.69
C LYS A 84 -24.16 -31.19 55.34
N THR A 85 -25.04 -32.15 55.05
CA THR A 85 -26.12 -32.10 54.06
C THR A 85 -27.07 -30.92 54.33
N SER A 86 -27.10 -29.96 53.42
CA SER A 86 -28.18 -28.96 53.33
C SER A 86 -29.39 -29.61 52.65
N LYS A 87 -30.57 -29.42 53.25
CA LYS A 87 -31.87 -29.96 52.84
C LYS A 87 -32.12 -29.73 51.34
N ASN A 88 -32.39 -30.81 50.62
CA ASN A 88 -32.74 -30.81 49.20
C ASN A 88 -34.08 -30.09 48.99
N THR A 89 -34.05 -28.91 48.38
CA THR A 89 -35.20 -28.40 47.61
C THR A 89 -35.41 -29.39 46.47
N VAL A 90 -36.50 -30.16 46.51
CA VAL A 90 -36.83 -31.15 45.48
C VAL A 90 -37.07 -30.39 44.17
N LEU A 91 -36.07 -30.43 43.28
CA LEU A 91 -36.19 -29.95 41.90
C LEU A 91 -37.14 -30.90 41.17
N SER A 92 -38.01 -30.37 40.30
CA SER A 92 -38.87 -31.25 39.49
C SER A 92 -38.05 -32.12 38.53
N SER A 93 -38.58 -33.28 38.16
CA SER A 93 -37.96 -34.23 37.23
C SER A 93 -37.42 -33.55 35.97
N SER A 94 -38.17 -32.58 35.43
CA SER A 94 -37.79 -31.84 34.22
C SER A 94 -36.56 -30.94 34.42
N ILE A 95 -36.38 -30.32 35.59
CA ILE A 95 -35.19 -29.51 35.90
C ILE A 95 -34.00 -30.42 36.23
N ALA A 96 -34.24 -31.55 36.91
CA ALA A 96 -33.23 -32.55 37.20
C ALA A 96 -32.66 -33.18 35.92
N GLU A 97 -33.50 -33.51 34.93
CA GLU A 97 -33.09 -33.97 33.60
C GLU A 97 -32.27 -32.93 32.83
N LEU A 98 -32.64 -31.65 32.88
CA LEU A 98 -31.91 -30.56 32.22
C LEU A 98 -30.54 -30.28 32.85
N ILE A 99 -30.40 -30.55 34.15
CA ILE A 99 -29.14 -30.39 34.89
C ILE A 99 -28.32 -31.70 34.83
N GLY A 100 -28.88 -32.83 34.41
CA GLY A 100 -28.18 -34.12 34.33
C GLY A 100 -28.11 -34.87 35.66
N HIS A 101 -29.03 -34.61 36.59
CA HIS A 101 -29.23 -35.41 37.80
C HIS A 101 -30.30 -36.49 37.54
N THR A 102 -29.92 -37.58 36.87
CA THR A 102 -30.73 -38.81 36.84
C THR A 102 -29.83 -40.03 37.07
N ASP A 103 -30.16 -40.82 38.09
CA ASP A 103 -29.47 -42.06 38.46
C ASP A 103 -29.88 -43.23 37.55
N LEU A 104 -29.60 -43.16 36.24
CA LEU A 104 -29.90 -44.26 35.30
C LEU A 104 -28.72 -44.56 34.36
N PRO A 105 -28.33 -45.84 34.17
CA PRO A 105 -27.17 -46.22 33.36
C PRO A 105 -27.60 -46.45 31.91
N SER A 106 -27.29 -45.52 30.99
CA SER A 106 -27.35 -45.82 29.55
C SER A 106 -26.53 -44.86 28.69
N GLY A 107 -25.40 -45.38 28.19
CA GLY A 107 -25.02 -45.37 26.76
C GLY A 107 -24.72 -44.07 25.98
N ARG A 108 -25.22 -42.89 26.36
CA ARG A 108 -24.94 -41.63 25.63
C ARG A 108 -24.27 -40.62 26.55
N ARG A 109 -23.07 -40.17 26.14
CA ARG A 109 -22.20 -39.29 26.92
C ARG A 109 -22.96 -38.08 27.48
N ARG A 110 -22.82 -37.97 28.80
CA ARG A 110 -23.33 -36.98 29.76
C ARG A 110 -23.45 -35.56 29.20
N ILE A 111 -24.64 -34.99 29.33
CA ILE A 111 -24.78 -33.55 29.62
C ILE A 111 -24.18 -33.39 31.01
N SER A 112 -22.90 -33.01 31.10
CA SER A 112 -22.30 -32.72 32.40
C SER A 112 -22.98 -31.47 32.98
N CYS A 113 -23.51 -31.60 34.19
CA CYS A 113 -24.05 -30.47 34.93
C CYS A 113 -22.94 -29.41 35.07
N LEU A 114 -23.09 -28.25 34.44
CA LEU A 114 -22.15 -27.16 34.68
C LEU A 114 -22.53 -26.52 36.02
N SER A 115 -21.55 -26.36 36.92
CA SER A 115 -21.74 -25.66 38.21
C SER A 115 -22.45 -24.30 38.05
N SER A 116 -22.26 -23.65 36.89
CA SER A 116 -22.94 -22.40 36.53
C SER A 116 -24.45 -22.56 36.30
N ASP A 117 -24.96 -23.72 35.90
CA ASP A 117 -26.40 -23.99 35.72
C ASP A 117 -27.10 -24.18 37.05
N ILE A 118 -26.47 -24.90 37.97
CA ILE A 118 -26.92 -25.03 39.35
C ILE A 118 -26.95 -23.65 40.03
N LYS A 119 -25.94 -22.80 39.79
CA LYS A 119 -25.93 -21.41 40.28
C LYS A 119 -27.06 -20.56 39.66
N THR A 120 -27.31 -20.70 38.36
CA THR A 120 -28.41 -19.99 37.68
C THR A 120 -29.77 -20.40 38.24
N VAL A 121 -29.98 -21.70 38.49
CA VAL A 121 -31.22 -22.21 39.10
C VAL A 121 -31.42 -21.64 40.50
N LYS A 122 -30.37 -21.69 41.33
CA LYS A 122 -30.42 -21.12 42.69
C LYS A 122 -30.70 -19.62 42.68
N SER A 123 -30.09 -18.87 41.76
CA SER A 123 -30.32 -17.43 41.61
C SER A 123 -31.75 -17.11 41.18
N ILE A 124 -32.30 -17.84 40.20
CA ILE A 124 -33.66 -17.61 39.70
C ILE A 124 -34.68 -17.96 40.79
N ILE A 125 -34.48 -19.07 41.52
CA ILE A 125 -35.34 -19.47 42.64
C ILE A 125 -35.33 -18.40 43.74
N ALA A 126 -34.15 -17.90 44.12
CA ALA A 126 -34.01 -16.83 45.12
C ALA A 126 -34.70 -15.52 44.69
N SER A 127 -34.60 -15.15 43.41
CA SER A 127 -35.25 -13.94 42.87
C SER A 127 -36.78 -14.05 42.79
N ILE A 128 -37.32 -15.26 42.63
CA ILE A 128 -38.78 -15.51 42.61
C ILE A 128 -39.36 -15.52 44.04
N GLN A 129 -38.60 -16.01 45.02
CA GLN A 129 -39.01 -16.04 46.44
C GLN A 129 -38.98 -14.66 47.12
N GLY A 130 -38.26 -13.69 46.56
CA GLY A 130 -38.17 -12.32 47.08
C GLY A 130 -39.23 -11.34 46.53
N GLY A 131 -40.17 -11.80 45.69
CA GLY A 131 -41.25 -10.98 45.16
C GLY A 131 -42.57 -11.18 45.90
N ASP A 132 -43.31 -10.10 46.14
CA ASP A 132 -44.55 -10.05 46.94
C ASP A 132 -45.78 -10.77 46.33
N HIS A 133 -45.57 -11.65 45.34
CA HIS A 133 -46.63 -12.34 44.60
C HIS A 133 -46.51 -13.85 44.79
N HIS A 134 -47.60 -14.49 45.24
CA HIS A 134 -47.66 -15.93 45.50
C HIS A 134 -47.69 -16.73 44.18
N ILE A 135 -46.53 -16.89 43.55
CA ILE A 135 -46.35 -17.71 42.35
C ILE A 135 -46.49 -19.18 42.72
N THR A 136 -47.35 -19.92 42.02
CA THR A 136 -47.51 -21.36 42.23
C THR A 136 -46.21 -22.11 41.93
N THR A 137 -45.91 -23.13 42.72
CA THR A 137 -44.67 -23.93 42.62
C THR A 137 -44.44 -24.50 41.21
N GLU A 138 -45.51 -24.85 40.51
CA GLU A 138 -45.47 -25.34 39.12
C GLU A 138 -45.02 -24.25 38.14
N LEU A 139 -45.50 -23.02 38.29
CA LEU A 139 -45.11 -21.89 37.46
C LEU A 139 -43.66 -21.48 37.72
N GLN A 140 -43.22 -21.51 38.98
CA GLN A 140 -41.81 -21.28 39.34
C GLN A 140 -40.88 -22.31 38.68
N GLN A 141 -41.26 -23.60 38.70
CA GLN A 141 -40.50 -24.66 38.04
C GLN A 141 -40.46 -24.50 36.52
N ALA A 142 -41.57 -24.10 35.89
CA ALA A 142 -41.62 -23.85 34.45
C ALA A 142 -40.69 -22.70 34.03
N ILE A 143 -40.66 -21.61 34.80
CA ILE A 143 -39.78 -20.44 34.56
C ILE A 143 -38.30 -20.85 34.63
N VAL A 144 -37.92 -21.61 35.66
CA VAL A 144 -36.55 -22.11 35.84
C VAL A 144 -36.16 -23.06 34.71
N ALA A 145 -37.06 -23.97 34.32
CA ALA A 145 -36.82 -24.91 33.23
C ALA A 145 -36.63 -24.20 31.88
N GLU A 146 -37.46 -23.21 31.53
CA GLU A 146 -37.30 -22.45 30.29
C GLU A 146 -36.05 -21.57 30.28
N ALA A 147 -35.69 -20.95 31.41
CA ALA A 147 -34.46 -20.20 31.54
C ALA A 147 -33.22 -21.08 31.34
N LEU A 148 -33.22 -22.28 31.93
CA LEU A 148 -32.17 -23.28 31.71
C LEU A 148 -32.10 -23.74 30.25
N LYS A 149 -33.23 -24.11 29.64
CA LYS A 149 -33.28 -24.49 28.22
C LYS A 149 -32.75 -23.36 27.32
N LYS A 150 -33.09 -22.10 27.61
CA LYS A 150 -32.60 -20.93 26.86
C LYS A 150 -31.10 -20.77 27.00
N LYS A 151 -30.54 -20.93 28.21
CA LYS A 151 -29.10 -20.87 28.48
C LYS A 151 -28.33 -22.02 27.81
N ILE A 152 -28.84 -23.24 27.88
CA ILE A 152 -28.26 -24.42 27.19
C ILE A 152 -28.24 -24.18 25.67
N ARG A 153 -29.37 -23.76 25.08
CA ARG A 153 -29.46 -23.42 23.65
C ARG A 153 -28.52 -22.29 23.24
N HIS A 154 -28.34 -21.28 24.09
CA HIS A 154 -27.42 -20.17 23.82
C HIS A 154 -25.96 -20.64 23.81
N ARG A 155 -25.54 -21.41 24.82
CA ARG A 155 -24.17 -21.97 24.88
C ARG A 155 -23.85 -22.86 23.70
N GLU A 156 -24.80 -23.72 23.29
CA GLU A 156 -24.58 -24.58 22.15
C GLU A 156 -24.44 -23.77 20.84
N ARG A 157 -25.24 -22.70 20.69
CA ARG A 157 -25.04 -21.75 19.58
C ARG A 157 -23.68 -21.05 19.64
N CYS A 158 -23.22 -20.61 20.81
CA CYS A 158 -21.90 -20.01 20.97
C CYS A 158 -20.77 -21.00 20.62
N ARG A 159 -20.90 -22.26 21.05
CA ARG A 159 -19.95 -23.33 20.74
C ARG A 159 -19.85 -23.58 19.24
N ILE A 160 -20.99 -23.72 18.57
CA ILE A 160 -21.07 -23.91 17.12
C ILE A 160 -20.53 -22.68 16.38
N ASN A 161 -20.89 -21.46 16.80
CA ASN A 161 -20.39 -20.25 16.17
C ASN A 161 -18.88 -20.06 16.37
N GLN A 162 -18.34 -20.37 17.54
CA GLN A 162 -16.88 -20.36 17.76
C GLN A 162 -16.18 -21.41 16.91
N ALA A 163 -16.72 -22.64 16.80
CA ALA A 163 -16.17 -23.67 15.94
C ALA A 163 -16.18 -23.24 14.47
N ARG A 164 -17.29 -22.67 13.99
CA ARG A 164 -17.40 -22.11 12.64
C ARG A 164 -16.45 -20.93 12.42
N TYR A 165 -16.25 -20.07 13.42
CA TYR A 165 -15.31 -18.96 13.33
C TYR A 165 -13.87 -19.46 13.19
N ARG A 166 -13.45 -20.42 14.01
CA ARG A 166 -12.12 -21.05 13.91
C ARG A 166 -11.94 -21.73 12.55
N GLN A 167 -12.96 -22.45 12.07
CA GLN A 167 -12.92 -23.10 10.77
C GLN A 167 -12.79 -22.10 9.62
N ARG A 168 -13.50 -20.97 9.68
CA ARG A 168 -13.36 -19.88 8.70
C ARG A 168 -11.98 -19.25 8.73
N GLN A 169 -11.40 -19.05 9.92
CA GLN A 169 -10.03 -18.53 10.01
C GLN A 169 -9.01 -19.49 9.40
N MET A 170 -9.10 -20.78 9.71
CA MET A 170 -8.22 -21.79 9.11
C MET A 170 -8.35 -21.82 7.58
N LEU A 171 -9.58 -21.73 7.05
CA LEU A 171 -9.81 -21.77 5.61
C LEU A 171 -9.18 -20.55 4.89
N VAL A 172 -9.29 -19.36 5.49
CA VAL A 172 -8.64 -18.15 4.96
C VAL A 172 -7.12 -18.25 5.03
N GLU A 173 -6.57 -18.78 6.13
CA GLU A 173 -5.13 -18.98 6.28
C GLU A 173 -4.60 -19.95 5.22
N THR A 174 -5.28 -21.09 5.02
CA THR A 174 -4.91 -22.05 3.97
C THR A 174 -5.04 -21.48 2.56
N GLU A 175 -6.07 -20.67 2.28
CA GLU A 175 -6.26 -20.03 0.97
C GLU A 175 -5.12 -19.04 0.66
N ILE A 176 -4.67 -18.29 1.67
CA ILE A 176 -3.52 -17.39 1.54
C ILE A 176 -2.22 -18.18 1.33
N GLU A 177 -2.00 -19.26 2.08
CA GLU A 177 -0.82 -20.10 1.92
C GLU A 177 -0.77 -20.74 0.53
N ASP A 178 -1.89 -21.27 0.03
CA ASP A 178 -2.01 -21.81 -1.32
C ASP A 178 -1.76 -20.73 -2.38
N ALA A 179 -2.29 -19.52 -2.19
CA ALA A 179 -2.03 -18.41 -3.12
C ALA A 179 -0.54 -18.01 -3.14
N ILE A 180 0.13 -17.98 -1.99
CA ILE A 180 1.57 -17.71 -1.90
C ILE A 180 2.37 -18.82 -2.57
N ALA A 181 2.03 -20.08 -2.32
CA ALA A 181 2.69 -21.22 -2.95
C ALA A 181 2.55 -21.16 -4.48
N LYS A 182 1.33 -20.92 -4.97
CA LYS A 182 1.06 -20.76 -6.40
C LYS A 182 1.86 -19.61 -7.02
N LEU A 183 1.88 -18.43 -6.38
CA LEU A 183 2.66 -17.29 -6.87
C LEU A 183 4.16 -17.57 -6.88
N ARG A 184 4.68 -18.31 -5.89
CA ARG A 184 6.09 -18.71 -5.86
C ARG A 184 6.44 -19.66 -7.00
N THR A 185 5.59 -20.66 -7.25
CA THR A 185 5.77 -21.57 -8.39
C THR A 185 5.68 -20.83 -9.71
N GLU A 186 4.74 -19.90 -9.87
CA GLU A 186 4.63 -19.06 -11.08
C GLU A 186 5.88 -18.21 -11.29
N ILE A 187 6.42 -17.60 -10.23
CA ILE A 187 7.70 -16.86 -10.31
C ILE A 187 8.84 -17.78 -10.73
N GLU A 188 8.92 -18.99 -10.17
CA GLU A 188 9.97 -19.96 -10.49
C GLU A 188 9.86 -20.48 -11.93
N ASP A 189 8.65 -20.79 -12.39
CA ASP A 189 8.36 -21.18 -13.78
C ASP A 189 8.70 -20.05 -14.76
N LEU A 190 8.29 -18.81 -14.46
CA LEU A 190 8.65 -17.65 -15.27
C LEU A 190 10.16 -17.42 -15.30
N GLN A 191 10.85 -17.54 -14.17
CA GLN A 191 12.31 -17.43 -14.11
C GLN A 191 13.00 -18.57 -14.89
N THR A 192 12.47 -19.78 -14.84
CA THR A 192 13.01 -20.94 -15.56
C THR A 192 12.76 -20.82 -17.06
N ASN A 193 11.59 -20.35 -17.48
CA ASN A 193 11.29 -20.03 -18.87
C ASN A 193 12.18 -18.88 -19.38
N CYS A 194 12.44 -17.87 -18.56
CA CYS A 194 13.41 -16.82 -18.89
C CYS A 194 14.83 -17.39 -19.06
N LYS A 195 15.26 -18.37 -18.25
CA LYS A 195 16.57 -19.03 -18.36
C LYS A 195 16.67 -20.02 -19.53
N GLY A 196 15.60 -20.76 -19.80
CA GLY A 196 15.53 -21.76 -20.88
C GLY A 196 15.29 -21.15 -22.27
N SER A 197 14.70 -19.96 -22.34
CA SER A 197 14.56 -19.17 -23.56
C SER A 197 15.81 -18.35 -23.90
N VAL A 198 16.88 -18.42 -23.10
CA VAL A 198 18.19 -17.86 -23.49
C VAL A 198 18.86 -18.78 -24.49
N ARG A 199 18.27 -18.88 -25.69
CA ARG A 199 19.12 -18.98 -26.87
C ARG A 199 19.93 -17.69 -26.85
N LEU A 200 21.24 -17.79 -26.61
CA LEU A 200 22.19 -16.69 -26.66
C LEU A 200 21.81 -15.76 -27.82
N GLN A 201 21.16 -14.64 -27.50
CA GLN A 201 21.17 -13.49 -28.38
C GLN A 201 22.56 -12.92 -28.18
N THR A 202 23.41 -13.10 -29.19
CA THR A 202 24.70 -12.42 -29.29
C THR A 202 24.53 -10.90 -29.38
N THR A 203 23.31 -10.43 -29.66
CA THR A 203 22.90 -9.03 -29.58
C THR A 203 22.32 -8.72 -28.18
N PRO A 204 22.78 -7.66 -27.51
CA PRO A 204 22.24 -7.27 -26.22
C PRO A 204 20.74 -6.93 -26.34
N THR A 205 19.90 -7.51 -25.48
CA THR A 205 18.47 -7.15 -25.43
C THR A 205 18.31 -5.65 -25.18
N SER A 206 17.24 -5.04 -25.70
CA SER A 206 16.94 -3.61 -25.47
C SER A 206 16.94 -3.23 -23.99
N TRP A 207 16.54 -4.15 -23.11
CA TRP A 207 16.58 -3.99 -21.65
C TRP A 207 18.00 -3.95 -21.10
N ALA A 208 18.87 -4.88 -21.55
CA ALA A 208 20.28 -4.89 -21.17
C ALA A 208 20.97 -3.62 -21.63
N LEU A 209 20.71 -3.19 -22.86
CA LEU A 209 21.30 -1.98 -23.43
C LEU A 209 20.82 -0.71 -22.73
N ALA A 210 19.53 -0.59 -22.41
CA ALA A 210 19.04 0.54 -21.60
C ALA A 210 19.65 0.54 -20.20
N SER A 211 19.80 -0.63 -19.57
CA SER A 211 20.46 -0.73 -18.26
C SER A 211 21.92 -0.29 -18.34
N GLU A 212 22.64 -0.72 -19.39
CA GLU A 212 24.00 -0.30 -19.68
C GLU A 212 24.10 1.19 -20.00
N TYR A 213 23.13 1.78 -20.71
CA TYR A 213 23.05 3.21 -20.94
C TYR A 213 23.04 3.99 -19.62
N PHE A 214 22.19 3.63 -18.66
CA PHE A 214 22.18 4.32 -17.35
C PHE A 214 23.45 4.09 -16.54
N ARG A 215 24.06 2.91 -16.66
CA ARG A 215 25.35 2.62 -16.02
C ARG A 215 26.45 3.52 -16.58
N GLN A 216 26.57 3.59 -17.90
CA GLN A 216 27.54 4.47 -18.58
C GLN A 216 27.25 5.94 -18.33
N PHE A 217 25.98 6.32 -18.24
CA PHE A 217 25.59 7.69 -17.93
C PHE A 217 26.05 8.11 -16.54
N ASN A 218 25.73 7.34 -15.49
CA ASN A 218 26.18 7.65 -14.13
C ASN A 218 27.71 7.59 -13.99
N TYR A 219 28.35 6.67 -14.72
CA TYR A 219 29.81 6.61 -14.76
C TYR A 219 30.39 7.88 -15.38
N TYR A 220 29.87 8.32 -16.54
CA TYR A 220 30.24 9.58 -17.17
C TYR A 220 30.03 10.78 -16.23
N LEU A 221 28.86 10.88 -15.57
CA LEU A 221 28.55 11.96 -14.63
C LEU A 221 29.55 12.05 -13.46
N SER A 222 30.18 10.94 -13.09
CA SER A 222 31.21 10.91 -12.04
C SER A 222 32.53 11.55 -12.48
N SER A 223 32.85 11.53 -13.79
CA SER A 223 34.05 12.16 -14.34
C SER A 223 33.90 12.49 -15.85
N PRO A 224 33.13 13.54 -16.22
CA PRO A 224 32.77 13.84 -17.61
C PRO A 224 33.95 14.04 -18.56
N GLY A 225 35.05 14.65 -18.08
CA GLY A 225 36.24 14.93 -18.90
C GLY A 225 37.02 13.66 -19.26
N THR A 226 37.38 12.86 -18.26
CA THR A 226 38.18 11.63 -18.44
C THR A 226 37.42 10.56 -19.24
N LEU A 227 36.10 10.49 -19.06
CA LEU A 227 35.27 9.41 -19.58
C LEU A 227 34.58 9.75 -20.91
N TYR A 228 34.83 10.95 -21.45
CA TYR A 228 34.23 11.41 -22.70
C TYR A 228 34.42 10.41 -23.86
N LYS A 229 35.66 9.93 -24.07
CA LYS A 229 35.96 8.98 -25.16
C LYS A 229 35.17 7.68 -25.01
N MET A 230 35.10 7.14 -23.80
CA MET A 230 34.38 5.91 -23.50
C MET A 230 32.87 6.08 -23.73
N ALA A 231 32.28 7.18 -23.24
CA ALA A 231 30.88 7.50 -23.45
C ALA A 231 30.56 7.72 -24.94
N SER A 232 31.41 8.46 -25.66
CA SER A 232 31.27 8.68 -27.10
C SER A 232 31.30 7.37 -27.89
N THR A 233 32.31 6.52 -27.68
CA THR A 233 32.40 5.22 -28.36
C THR A 233 31.16 4.37 -28.09
N PHE A 234 30.73 4.30 -26.82
CA PHE A 234 29.53 3.56 -26.44
C PHE A 234 28.28 4.09 -27.14
N LEU A 235 28.01 5.40 -27.10
CA LEU A 235 26.82 5.97 -27.72
C LEU A 235 26.80 5.78 -29.25
N HIS A 236 27.95 5.90 -29.94
CA HIS A 236 28.05 5.59 -31.37
C HIS A 236 27.83 4.10 -31.68
N GLU A 237 28.15 3.21 -30.73
CA GLU A 237 27.91 1.78 -30.87
C GLU A 237 26.43 1.43 -30.69
N ILE A 238 25.67 2.17 -29.89
CA ILE A 238 24.28 1.80 -29.57
C ILE A 238 23.21 2.67 -30.27
N MET A 239 23.56 3.86 -30.74
CA MET A 239 22.63 4.79 -31.37
C MET A 239 22.83 4.87 -32.88
N ALA A 240 21.76 5.20 -33.60
CA ALA A 240 21.84 5.58 -34.99
C ALA A 240 22.57 6.93 -35.13
N PRO A 241 23.30 7.19 -36.24
CA PRO A 241 24.01 8.45 -36.44
C PRO A 241 23.12 9.69 -36.38
N ASP A 242 21.86 9.55 -36.73
CA ASP A 242 20.81 10.58 -36.78
C ASP A 242 19.81 10.50 -35.61
N VAL A 243 20.18 9.83 -34.51
CA VAL A 243 19.36 9.71 -33.30
C VAL A 243 18.80 11.06 -32.86
N THR A 244 17.52 11.12 -32.53
CA THR A 244 16.86 12.39 -32.15
C THR A 244 16.06 12.30 -30.87
N ASP A 245 15.98 13.40 -30.13
CA ASP A 245 15.03 13.59 -29.01
C ASP A 245 13.78 14.39 -29.42
N GLY A 246 13.66 14.69 -30.72
CA GLY A 246 12.66 15.58 -31.33
C GLY A 246 13.14 17.01 -31.56
N SER A 247 14.25 17.43 -30.94
CA SER A 247 14.82 18.79 -31.05
C SER A 247 16.31 18.78 -31.38
N LEU A 248 17.06 17.86 -30.78
CA LEU A 248 18.47 17.60 -31.02
C LEU A 248 18.64 16.43 -31.99
N PHE A 249 19.71 16.46 -32.78
CA PHE A 249 20.02 15.44 -33.77
C PHE A 249 21.47 14.96 -33.63
N GLY A 250 21.61 13.64 -33.67
CA GLY A 250 22.89 12.94 -33.67
C GLY A 250 23.42 12.61 -32.28
N VAL A 251 24.38 11.69 -32.29
CA VAL A 251 25.02 11.13 -31.09
C VAL A 251 25.76 12.21 -30.29
N ASP A 252 26.45 13.12 -30.98
CA ASP A 252 27.19 14.21 -30.33
C ASP A 252 26.28 15.15 -29.55
N ALA A 253 25.05 15.38 -30.02
CA ALA A 253 24.09 16.20 -29.30
C ALA A 253 23.61 15.53 -28.00
N GLN A 254 23.46 14.20 -28.02
CA GLN A 254 23.14 13.43 -26.80
C GLN A 254 24.28 13.48 -25.79
N LEU A 255 25.52 13.37 -26.27
CA LEU A 255 26.70 13.46 -25.42
C LEU A 255 26.89 14.87 -24.86
N GLU A 256 26.60 15.91 -25.65
CA GLU A 256 26.61 17.29 -25.17
C GLU A 256 25.54 17.52 -24.10
N ASN A 257 24.35 16.91 -24.23
CA ASN A 257 23.34 16.96 -23.18
C ASN A 257 23.83 16.32 -21.86
N TRP A 258 24.52 15.17 -21.93
CA TRP A 258 25.16 14.58 -20.75
C TRP A 258 26.18 15.53 -20.12
N ARG A 259 27.01 16.18 -20.94
CA ARG A 259 28.00 17.16 -20.50
C ARG A 259 27.35 18.36 -19.85
N LEU A 260 26.30 18.91 -20.44
CA LEU A 260 25.58 20.07 -19.94
C LEU A 260 24.89 19.76 -18.61
N LEU A 261 24.29 18.57 -18.45
CA LEU A 261 23.69 18.16 -17.18
C LEU A 261 24.74 18.09 -16.06
N ALA A 262 25.88 17.44 -16.32
CA ALA A 262 26.99 17.36 -15.38
C ALA A 262 27.63 18.72 -15.09
N LEU A 263 27.64 19.61 -16.08
CA LEU A 263 28.17 20.96 -15.95
C LEU A 263 27.23 21.85 -15.15
N TYR A 264 25.91 21.77 -15.35
CA TYR A 264 24.94 22.69 -14.77
C TYR A 264 24.69 22.38 -13.30
N PHE A 265 24.53 21.10 -12.96
CA PHE A 265 24.11 20.66 -11.63
C PHE A 265 25.26 20.03 -10.84
N GLY A 266 25.21 20.14 -9.51
CA GLY A 266 26.10 19.40 -8.62
C GLY A 266 25.52 18.02 -8.27
N ASP A 267 26.38 17.09 -7.87
CA ASP A 267 26.00 15.77 -7.32
C ASP A 267 24.93 15.01 -8.12
N VAL A 268 25.03 15.06 -9.46
CA VAL A 268 24.03 14.44 -10.35
C VAL A 268 24.06 12.92 -10.21
N ARG A 269 22.89 12.33 -9.97
CA ARG A 269 22.69 10.87 -9.97
C ARG A 269 21.37 10.52 -10.62
N VAL A 270 21.36 9.47 -11.43
CA VAL A 270 20.16 8.99 -12.12
C VAL A 270 19.93 7.53 -11.80
N ASP A 271 18.92 7.26 -11.00
CA ASP A 271 18.54 5.90 -10.65
C ASP A 271 17.52 5.34 -11.65
N LEU A 272 17.82 4.18 -12.24
CA LEU A 272 16.84 3.39 -12.97
C LEU A 272 15.92 2.67 -11.96
N LYS A 273 14.62 2.94 -12.00
CA LYS A 273 13.61 2.31 -11.11
C LYS A 273 12.89 1.15 -11.77
N GLY A 274 12.82 1.11 -13.09
CA GLY A 274 12.20 0.01 -13.81
C GLY A 274 12.18 0.25 -15.32
N LEU A 275 11.97 -0.84 -16.05
CA LEU A 275 11.85 -0.86 -17.50
C LEU A 275 10.50 -1.44 -17.90
N ARG A 276 9.89 -0.89 -18.94
CA ARG A 276 8.66 -1.41 -19.54
C ARG A 276 8.69 -1.26 -21.05
N THR A 277 8.16 -2.24 -21.77
CA THR A 277 8.06 -2.24 -23.24
C THR A 277 6.59 -2.18 -23.64
N PRO A 278 6.02 -0.98 -23.85
CA PRO A 278 4.64 -0.86 -24.32
C PRO A 278 4.44 -1.44 -25.73
N THR A 279 5.47 -1.39 -26.57
CA THR A 279 5.49 -1.92 -27.94
C THR A 279 6.85 -2.58 -28.20
N THR A 280 6.98 -3.30 -29.32
CA THR A 280 8.22 -4.00 -29.69
C THR A 280 9.39 -3.04 -29.96
N ASP A 281 9.09 -1.84 -30.44
CA ASP A 281 10.04 -0.81 -30.85
C ASP A 281 10.28 0.27 -29.79
N THR A 282 9.51 0.29 -28.70
CA THR A 282 9.59 1.33 -27.67
C THR A 282 9.87 0.72 -26.30
N LEU A 283 10.91 1.23 -25.64
CA LEU A 283 11.25 0.91 -24.26
C LEU A 283 11.19 2.18 -23.42
N ILE A 284 10.48 2.12 -22.30
CA ILE A 284 10.37 3.23 -21.35
C ILE A 284 11.06 2.83 -20.05
N ALA A 285 12.02 3.65 -19.64
CA ALA A 285 12.72 3.55 -18.38
C ALA A 285 12.17 4.57 -17.39
N GLY A 286 11.64 4.11 -16.25
CA GLY A 286 11.28 5.00 -15.15
C GLY A 286 12.52 5.39 -14.35
N THR A 287 12.73 6.68 -14.11
CA THR A 287 13.94 7.19 -13.47
C THR A 287 13.64 8.08 -12.26
N VAL A 288 14.62 8.14 -11.34
CA VAL A 288 14.68 9.18 -10.30
C VAL A 288 16.02 9.88 -10.42
N THR A 289 15.97 11.18 -10.74
CA THR A 289 17.15 12.01 -10.90
C THR A 289 17.33 12.88 -9.67
N SER A 290 18.47 12.76 -9.01
CA SER A 290 18.90 13.63 -7.91
C SER A 290 19.92 14.64 -8.40
N VAL A 291 19.73 15.92 -8.07
CA VAL A 291 20.69 17.00 -8.38
C VAL A 291 20.78 17.99 -7.24
N THR A 292 21.95 18.61 -7.07
CA THR A 292 22.15 19.74 -6.15
C THR A 292 22.18 21.05 -6.95
N ILE A 293 21.37 22.03 -6.54
CA ILE A 293 21.41 23.38 -7.10
C ILE A 293 22.64 24.10 -6.53
N THR A 294 23.58 24.46 -7.38
CA THR A 294 24.81 25.17 -7.00
C THR A 294 24.78 26.61 -7.51
N ASN A 295 25.78 27.41 -7.12
CA ASN A 295 26.00 28.73 -7.73
C ASN A 295 26.13 28.63 -9.25
N ASN A 296 26.77 27.56 -9.75
CA ASN A 296 26.90 27.36 -11.19
C ASN A 296 25.56 27.00 -11.85
N THR A 297 24.71 26.23 -11.16
CA THR A 297 23.33 25.99 -11.60
C THR A 297 22.55 27.28 -11.74
N LEU A 298 22.60 28.17 -10.75
CA LEU A 298 21.94 29.47 -10.84
C LEU A 298 22.48 30.31 -11.99
N ARG A 299 23.81 30.38 -12.15
CA ARG A 299 24.45 31.15 -13.25
C ARG A 299 24.07 30.64 -14.65
N ARG A 300 23.83 29.34 -14.81
CA ARG A 300 23.65 28.71 -16.13
C ARG A 300 22.19 28.38 -16.43
N ALA A 301 21.47 27.80 -15.48
CA ALA A 301 20.07 27.39 -15.64
C ALA A 301 19.09 28.53 -15.30
N PHE A 302 19.43 29.39 -14.34
CA PHE A 302 18.54 30.46 -13.84
C PHE A 302 19.22 31.85 -13.82
N PRO A 303 19.90 32.28 -14.90
CA PRO A 303 20.72 33.50 -14.87
C PRO A 303 19.92 34.76 -14.51
N HIS A 304 18.63 34.79 -14.84
CA HIS A 304 17.72 35.89 -14.55
C HIS A 304 17.39 36.07 -13.06
N LEU A 305 17.68 35.08 -12.20
CA LEU A 305 17.46 35.20 -10.76
C LEU A 305 18.58 35.97 -10.03
N ASN A 306 19.53 36.53 -10.77
CA ASN A 306 20.52 37.46 -10.24
C ASN A 306 19.88 38.85 -10.02
N SER A 307 20.01 39.39 -8.80
CA SER A 307 19.38 40.67 -8.40
C SER A 307 20.07 41.89 -8.99
N ASP A 308 21.30 41.74 -9.48
CA ASP A 308 22.05 42.85 -10.07
C ASP A 308 21.50 43.29 -11.45
N GLY A 309 20.54 42.56 -12.01
CA GLY A 309 19.94 42.85 -13.31
C GLY A 309 20.88 42.62 -14.50
N VAL A 310 22.14 42.27 -14.25
CA VAL A 310 23.15 42.00 -15.30
C VAL A 310 23.11 40.52 -15.72
N GLY A 311 22.29 39.68 -15.06
CA GLY A 311 22.05 38.29 -15.45
C GLY A 311 23.34 37.48 -15.61
N GLY A 312 24.38 37.86 -14.87
CA GLY A 312 25.75 37.58 -15.28
C GLY A 312 26.26 36.22 -14.84
N THR A 313 26.83 35.47 -15.78
CA THR A 313 27.65 34.26 -15.56
C THR A 313 28.86 34.50 -14.63
N LYS A 314 29.19 35.77 -14.36
CA LYS A 314 30.26 36.21 -13.45
C LYS A 314 29.90 36.11 -11.97
N GLY A 315 28.61 35.94 -11.63
CA GLY A 315 28.10 35.91 -10.25
C GLY A 315 27.77 37.29 -9.71
N GLY A 316 26.89 37.33 -8.71
CA GLY A 316 26.32 38.55 -8.14
C GLY A 316 25.43 38.25 -6.92
N ALA A 317 24.66 39.24 -6.47
CA ALA A 317 23.72 39.09 -5.36
C ALA A 317 22.46 38.32 -5.80
N TRP A 318 22.23 37.14 -5.23
CA TRP A 318 21.08 36.31 -5.61
C TRP A 318 19.75 36.87 -5.12
N SER A 319 18.71 36.74 -5.94
CA SER A 319 17.34 37.08 -5.53
C SER A 319 16.88 36.19 -4.36
N PRO A 320 15.85 36.61 -3.60
CA PRO A 320 15.30 35.78 -2.53
C PRO A 320 14.88 34.37 -3.01
N LEU A 321 14.37 34.25 -4.24
CA LEU A 321 14.05 32.96 -4.86
C LEU A 321 15.29 32.08 -5.07
N ALA A 322 16.33 32.65 -5.67
CA ALA A 322 17.60 31.94 -5.86
C ALA A 322 18.23 31.52 -4.53
N ALA A 323 18.18 32.38 -3.50
CA ALA A 323 18.69 32.06 -2.17
C ALA A 323 17.95 30.90 -1.50
N LYS A 324 16.62 30.77 -1.70
CA LYS A 324 15.84 29.64 -1.18
C LYS A 324 16.28 28.29 -1.77
N VAL A 325 16.58 28.26 -3.07
CA VAL A 325 16.89 27.01 -3.80
C VAL A 325 18.38 26.68 -3.83
N LEU A 326 19.28 27.64 -3.59
CA LEU A 326 20.73 27.43 -3.57
C LEU A 326 21.12 26.40 -2.50
N GLY A 327 21.96 25.44 -2.89
CA GLY A 327 22.44 24.36 -2.04
C GLY A 327 21.40 23.29 -1.74
N LYS A 328 20.18 23.39 -2.30
CA LYS A 328 19.14 22.38 -2.11
C LYS A 328 19.32 21.23 -3.08
N ARG A 329 18.97 20.03 -2.60
CA ARG A 329 18.93 18.82 -3.41
C ARG A 329 17.52 18.62 -3.95
N LEU A 330 17.37 18.62 -5.27
CA LEU A 330 16.13 18.25 -5.96
C LEU A 330 16.13 16.74 -6.22
N VAL A 331 14.97 16.12 -6.05
CA VAL A 331 14.69 14.74 -6.44
C VAL A 331 13.53 14.79 -7.43
N MET A 332 13.79 14.37 -8.66
CA MET A 332 12.89 14.51 -9.79
C MET A 332 12.50 13.12 -10.30
N HIS A 333 11.21 12.88 -10.43
CA HIS A 333 10.69 11.65 -11.03
C HIS A 333 10.57 11.85 -12.53
N GLY A 334 11.04 10.87 -13.30
CA GLY A 334 11.18 11.03 -14.74
C GLY A 334 10.97 9.74 -15.52
N SER A 335 11.10 9.86 -16.82
CA SER A 335 11.16 8.73 -17.73
C SER A 335 12.08 9.02 -18.90
N VAL A 336 12.73 7.97 -19.39
CA VAL A 336 13.51 8.00 -20.63
C VAL A 336 12.87 7.02 -21.61
N PHE A 337 12.62 7.47 -22.82
CA PHE A 337 12.02 6.72 -23.90
C PHE A 337 13.12 6.38 -24.91
N PHE A 338 13.22 5.11 -25.24
CA PHE A 338 14.11 4.59 -26.26
C PHE A 338 13.23 4.04 -27.38
N CYS A 339 13.39 4.58 -28.58
CA CYS A 339 12.80 4.01 -29.79
C CYS A 339 13.90 3.28 -30.56
N TRP A 340 13.60 2.04 -30.92
CA TRP A 340 14.53 1.11 -31.53
C TRP A 340 14.19 0.88 -33.00
N ASP A 341 15.20 0.82 -33.84
CA ASP A 341 15.05 0.25 -35.16
C ASP A 341 15.44 -1.24 -35.14
N CYS A 342 14.44 -2.10 -35.29
CA CYS A 342 14.60 -3.54 -35.34
C CYS A 342 15.47 -4.04 -36.51
N ALA A 343 15.63 -3.23 -37.57
CA ALA A 343 16.44 -3.61 -38.73
C ALA A 343 17.94 -3.36 -38.50
N THR A 344 18.30 -2.24 -37.87
CA THR A 344 19.70 -1.87 -37.61
C THR A 344 20.21 -2.24 -36.22
N ASP A 345 19.29 -2.63 -35.32
CA ASP A 345 19.57 -2.87 -33.90
C ASP A 345 20.20 -1.65 -33.22
N LYS A 346 19.61 -0.47 -33.44
CA LYS A 346 20.07 0.81 -32.92
C LYS A 346 18.94 1.63 -32.30
N VAL A 347 19.30 2.50 -31.34
CA VAL A 347 18.40 3.56 -30.86
C VAL A 347 18.29 4.66 -31.93
N VAL A 348 17.09 4.85 -32.48
CA VAL A 348 16.80 5.93 -33.44
C VAL A 348 16.20 7.18 -32.80
N SER A 349 15.59 7.03 -31.62
CA SER A 349 15.15 8.18 -30.84
C SER A 349 15.35 7.94 -29.35
N LEU A 350 15.83 8.97 -28.66
CA LEU A 350 16.05 8.97 -27.23
C LEU A 350 15.45 10.24 -26.64
N HIS A 351 14.47 10.11 -25.76
CA HIS A 351 13.79 11.25 -25.18
C HIS A 351 13.74 11.15 -23.66
N SER A 352 14.12 12.21 -22.95
CA SER A 352 14.16 12.24 -21.48
C SER A 352 13.26 13.36 -20.94
N GLN A 353 12.53 13.04 -19.87
CA GLN A 353 11.74 14.01 -19.11
C GLN A 353 11.89 13.76 -17.61
N ALA A 354 11.95 14.82 -16.80
CA ALA A 354 11.92 14.72 -15.35
C ALA A 354 11.19 15.92 -14.71
N ASP A 355 10.33 15.67 -13.75
CA ASP A 355 9.51 16.69 -13.10
C ASP A 355 10.35 17.56 -12.14
N MET A 356 10.68 18.78 -12.56
CA MET A 356 11.29 19.81 -11.71
C MET A 356 10.25 20.64 -10.94
N ILE A 357 8.99 20.64 -11.36
CA ILE A 357 7.96 21.50 -10.76
C ILE A 357 7.64 21.03 -9.36
N THR A 358 7.42 19.73 -9.16
CA THR A 358 7.11 19.17 -7.83
C THR A 358 8.17 19.50 -6.78
N PRO A 359 9.48 19.22 -6.99
CA PRO A 359 10.49 19.56 -6.00
C PRO A 359 10.71 21.07 -5.84
N MET A 360 10.54 21.87 -6.90
CA MET A 360 10.63 23.33 -6.80
C MET A 360 9.46 23.94 -6.01
N LEU A 361 8.25 23.42 -6.20
CA LEU A 361 7.06 23.83 -5.45
C LEU A 361 7.23 23.54 -3.95
N ASN A 362 7.79 22.38 -3.61
CA ASN A 362 8.09 22.02 -2.23
C ASN A 362 9.13 22.96 -1.57
N LEU A 363 10.06 23.51 -2.35
CA LEU A 363 11.07 24.45 -1.84
C LEU A 363 10.60 25.90 -1.76
N LEU A 364 9.82 26.34 -2.74
CA LEU A 364 9.41 27.74 -2.87
C LEU A 364 8.11 28.04 -2.12
N GLY A 365 7.21 27.05 -2.03
CA GLY A 365 5.95 27.11 -1.28
C GLY A 365 4.77 27.71 -2.03
N SER A 366 4.96 28.20 -3.27
CA SER A 366 3.89 28.75 -4.10
C SER A 366 4.13 28.47 -5.59
N LEU A 367 3.04 28.30 -6.36
CA LEU A 367 3.12 28.12 -7.81
C LEU A 367 3.53 29.42 -8.53
N GLU A 368 3.22 30.58 -7.95
CA GLU A 368 3.66 31.89 -8.45
C GLU A 368 5.19 31.99 -8.43
N ASP A 369 5.83 31.66 -7.31
CA ASP A 369 7.29 31.66 -7.18
C ASP A 369 7.93 30.66 -8.15
N VAL A 370 7.32 29.48 -8.33
CA VAL A 370 7.78 28.47 -9.31
C VAL A 370 7.67 29.02 -10.74
N SER A 371 6.55 29.65 -11.09
CA SER A 371 6.37 30.28 -12.40
C SER A 371 7.42 31.38 -12.64
N CYS A 372 7.66 32.24 -11.65
CA CYS A 372 8.72 33.24 -11.70
C CYS A 372 10.11 32.63 -11.89
N ALA A 373 10.40 31.51 -11.22
CA ALA A 373 11.68 30.81 -11.37
C ALA A 373 11.89 30.24 -12.79
N PHE A 374 10.83 29.84 -13.49
CA PHE A 374 10.93 29.26 -14.83
C PHE A 374 10.71 30.26 -15.99
N TYR A 375 10.15 31.45 -15.74
CA TYR A 375 9.74 32.42 -16.78
C TYR A 375 10.85 32.79 -17.79
N LYS A 376 12.12 32.80 -17.37
CA LYS A 376 13.30 33.04 -18.24
C LYS A 376 14.43 32.05 -17.93
N ALA A 377 14.08 30.86 -17.44
CA ALA A 377 15.05 29.83 -17.17
C ALA A 377 15.59 29.23 -18.47
N ARG A 378 16.85 28.82 -18.44
CA ARG A 378 17.49 28.00 -19.48
C ARG A 378 17.34 26.51 -19.21
N VAL A 379 16.42 26.17 -18.31
CA VAL A 379 15.98 24.81 -18.04
C VAL A 379 14.46 24.82 -18.01
N THR A 380 13.85 23.83 -18.64
CA THR A 380 12.40 23.69 -18.69
C THR A 380 11.86 22.98 -17.43
N PRO A 381 10.57 23.14 -17.12
CA PRO A 381 9.86 22.38 -16.09
C PRO A 381 10.05 20.86 -16.11
N ASP A 382 10.29 20.28 -17.29
CA ASP A 382 10.54 18.86 -17.52
C ASP A 382 12.04 18.50 -17.58
N CYS A 383 12.91 19.39 -17.05
CA CYS A 383 14.34 19.19 -16.89
C CYS A 383 15.14 19.12 -18.20
N ARG A 384 14.69 19.80 -19.27
CA ARG A 384 15.49 19.95 -20.50
C ARG A 384 16.30 21.22 -20.46
N LEU A 385 17.57 21.12 -20.82
CA LEU A 385 18.46 22.27 -20.91
C LEU A 385 18.27 22.95 -22.26
N VAL A 386 17.98 24.25 -22.23
CA VAL A 386 17.83 25.06 -23.43
C VAL A 386 19.21 25.59 -23.79
N THR A 387 19.77 25.13 -24.91
CA THR A 387 20.97 25.71 -25.49
C THR A 387 20.57 26.97 -26.26
N ASP A 388 21.26 28.09 -26.00
CA ASP A 388 21.15 29.27 -26.88
C ASP A 388 21.66 28.84 -28.27
N GLY A 389 20.83 29.01 -29.30
CA GLY A 389 21.19 28.74 -30.69
C GLY A 389 22.11 29.77 -31.30
#